data_AF-A0A645F1D6-F1
#
_entry.id   AF-A0A645F1D6-F1
#
_cell.length_a   1.000
_cell.length_b   1.000
_cell.length_c   1.000
_cell.angle_alpha   90.00
_cell.angle_beta   90.00
_cell.angle_gamma   90.00
#
_symmetry.space_group_name_H-M   'P 1'
#
loop_
_entity.id
_entity.type
_entity.pdbx_description
1 polymer ?
#
loop_
_entity_poly.entity_id
_entity_poly.type
_entity_poly.pdbx_seq_one_letter_code
_entity_poly.pdbx_strand_id
1 'polypeptide(L)'
;MYVNRMTVLDLVTDRELDSRLGLDRAEAVRRAEALPPIPDTAQDLALVSLLAQTALVTALRRHAGVLKEYFGPSGRKLAALGKDLTPVKHFIGTGGALTRLPDGEAIIRRALARESRLELLPRPDINIWIDRDYIMASLGVMSLQYPEAARKLARKSLSIPEGTP
;
A
#
# COMPACT_ATOMS: atom_id res chain seq x y z
N MET A 1 -8.99 0.66 7.37
CA MET A 1 -9.72 -0.15 6.38
C MET A 1 -11.21 -0.22 6.71
N TYR A 2 -11.56 -0.66 7.93
CA TYR A 2 -12.94 -0.85 8.38
C TYR A 2 -13.91 0.29 8.05
N VAL A 3 -13.58 1.53 8.43
CA VAL A 3 -14.48 2.70 8.25
C VAL A 3 -14.78 3.01 6.79
N ASN A 4 -13.79 2.88 5.89
CA ASN A 4 -13.90 3.32 4.50
C ASN A 4 -14.02 2.16 3.50
N ARG A 5 -14.37 0.96 3.98
CA ARG A 5 -14.35 -0.27 3.18
C ARG A 5 -15.30 -0.22 1.98
N MET A 6 -16.46 0.43 2.12
CA MET A 6 -17.44 0.53 1.03
C MET A 6 -16.92 1.42 -0.11
N THR A 7 -16.41 2.61 0.22
CA THR A 7 -15.77 3.49 -0.78
C THR A 7 -14.57 2.84 -1.46
N VAL A 8 -13.82 2.00 -0.74
CA VAL A 8 -12.71 1.26 -1.34
C VAL A 8 -13.20 0.11 -2.22
N LEU A 9 -14.29 -0.56 -1.83
CA LEU A 9 -14.94 -1.60 -2.62
C LEU A 9 -15.46 -1.05 -3.95
N ASP A 10 -15.97 0.18 -3.98
CA ASP A 10 -16.41 0.87 -5.20
C ASP A 10 -15.27 1.05 -6.22
N LEU A 11 -14.01 1.08 -5.76
CA LEU A 11 -12.83 1.16 -6.62
C LEU A 11 -12.36 -0.21 -7.13
N VAL A 12 -12.88 -1.31 -6.58
CA VAL A 12 -12.58 -2.67 -7.04
C VAL A 12 -13.45 -2.98 -8.24
N THR A 13 -12.88 -3.54 -9.31
CA THR A 13 -13.66 -3.93 -10.50
C THR A 13 -14.38 -5.28 -10.30
N ASP A 14 -15.48 -5.52 -11.03
CA ASP A 14 -16.19 -6.82 -10.97
C ASP A 14 -15.27 -7.97 -11.35
N ARG A 15 -14.39 -7.74 -12.34
CA ARG A 15 -13.38 -8.71 -12.76
C ARG A 15 -12.40 -9.06 -11.63
N GLU A 16 -11.98 -8.09 -10.82
CA GLU A 16 -11.10 -8.35 -9.67
C GLU A 16 -11.82 -9.12 -8.56
N LEU A 17 -13.10 -8.84 -8.31
CA LEU A 17 -13.90 -9.59 -7.35
C LEU A 17 -14.06 -11.04 -7.78
N ASP A 18 -14.42 -11.27 -9.04
CA ASP A 18 -14.61 -12.61 -9.59
C ASP A 18 -13.28 -13.39 -9.66
N SER A 19 -12.26 -12.84 -10.33
CA SER A 19 -11.00 -13.56 -10.54
C SER A 19 -10.20 -13.84 -9.27
N ARG A 20 -10.36 -13.02 -8.20
CA ARG A 20 -9.58 -13.17 -6.97
C ARG A 20 -10.34 -13.81 -5.83
N LEU A 21 -11.65 -13.60 -5.76
CA LEU A 21 -12.48 -14.06 -4.65
C LEU A 21 -13.65 -14.95 -5.10
N GLY A 22 -13.91 -15.06 -6.40
CA GLY A 22 -15.07 -15.79 -6.93
C GLY A 22 -16.40 -15.15 -6.52
N LEU A 23 -16.42 -13.84 -6.32
CA LEU A 23 -17.59 -13.10 -5.84
C LEU A 23 -18.17 -12.22 -6.95
N ASP A 24 -19.49 -12.20 -7.04
CA ASP A 24 -20.18 -11.10 -7.72
C ASP A 24 -20.19 -9.83 -6.83
N ARG A 25 -20.59 -8.70 -7.44
CA ARG A 25 -20.65 -7.41 -6.75
C ARG A 25 -21.58 -7.42 -5.53
N ALA A 26 -22.75 -8.05 -5.66
CA ALA A 26 -23.77 -8.02 -4.62
C ALA A 26 -23.33 -8.81 -3.38
N GLU A 27 -22.69 -9.96 -3.58
CA GLU A 27 -22.09 -10.76 -2.52
C GLU A 27 -20.89 -10.04 -1.88
N ALA A 28 -20.04 -9.40 -2.68
CA ALA A 28 -18.92 -8.62 -2.15
C ALA A 28 -19.40 -7.46 -1.26
N VAL A 29 -20.48 -6.77 -1.64
CA VAL A 29 -21.11 -5.71 -0.83
C VAL A 29 -21.63 -6.29 0.49
N ARG A 30 -22.43 -7.36 0.45
CA ARG A 30 -22.96 -8.01 1.67
C ARG A 30 -21.85 -8.42 2.63
N ARG A 31 -20.78 -9.03 2.11
CA ARG A 31 -19.63 -9.42 2.92
C ARG A 31 -18.88 -8.23 3.49
N ALA A 32 -18.67 -7.18 2.69
CA ALA A 32 -18.02 -5.97 3.18
C ALA A 32 -18.82 -5.29 4.29
N GLU A 33 -20.15 -5.28 4.21
CA GLU A 33 -21.03 -4.74 5.26
C GLU A 33 -20.97 -5.56 6.55
N ALA A 34 -20.96 -6.89 6.43
CA ALA A 34 -20.88 -7.82 7.56
C ALA A 34 -19.47 -7.98 8.15
N LEU A 35 -18.44 -7.46 7.47
CA LEU A 35 -17.05 -7.63 7.86
C LEU A 35 -16.80 -7.05 9.26
N PRO A 36 -16.24 -7.82 10.21
CA PRO A 36 -15.87 -7.32 11.53
C PRO A 36 -14.65 -6.38 11.49
N PRO A 37 -14.39 -5.59 12.56
CA PRO A 37 -13.18 -4.76 12.67
C PRO A 37 -11.88 -5.55 12.56
N ILE A 38 -11.87 -6.75 13.11
CA ILE A 38 -10.76 -7.71 13.04
C ILE A 38 -11.27 -8.89 12.21
N PRO A 39 -10.70 -9.16 11.02
CA PRO A 39 -11.11 -10.28 10.17
C PRO A 39 -10.80 -11.62 10.82
N ASP A 40 -11.78 -12.52 10.86
CA ASP A 40 -11.66 -13.80 11.54
C ASP A 40 -11.61 -14.99 10.58
N THR A 41 -12.29 -14.90 9.44
CA THR A 41 -12.34 -16.00 8.46
C THR A 41 -11.33 -15.81 7.33
N ALA A 42 -10.97 -16.91 6.66
CA ALA A 42 -10.10 -16.86 5.47
C ALA A 42 -10.71 -15.99 4.35
N GLN A 43 -12.04 -16.03 4.20
CA GLN A 43 -12.75 -15.21 3.23
C GLN A 43 -12.72 -13.72 3.60
N ASP A 44 -12.86 -13.39 4.88
CA ASP A 44 -12.73 -12.00 5.36
C ASP A 44 -11.32 -11.48 5.13
N LEU A 45 -10.30 -12.28 5.47
CA LEU A 45 -8.90 -11.94 5.22
C LEU A 45 -8.63 -11.71 3.73
N ALA A 46 -9.17 -12.55 2.85
CA ALA A 46 -9.01 -12.41 1.41
C ALA A 46 -9.68 -11.12 0.88
N LEU A 47 -10.90 -10.81 1.35
CA LEU A 47 -11.59 -9.57 0.99
C LEU A 47 -10.82 -8.35 1.50
N VAL A 48 -10.37 -8.37 2.76
CA VAL A 48 -9.60 -7.26 3.34
C VAL A 48 -8.24 -7.09 2.65
N SER A 49 -7.58 -8.17 2.26
CA SER A 49 -6.34 -8.13 1.47
C SER A 49 -6.56 -7.47 0.10
N LEU A 50 -7.66 -7.81 -0.60
CA LEU A 50 -8.04 -7.16 -1.84
C LEU A 50 -8.30 -5.65 -1.64
N LEU A 51 -9.12 -5.30 -0.64
CA LEU A 51 -9.43 -3.90 -0.33
C LEU A 51 -8.18 -3.11 0.07
N ALA A 52 -7.30 -3.68 0.88
CA ALA A 52 -6.05 -3.05 1.30
C ALA A 52 -5.12 -2.81 0.10
N GLN A 53 -5.02 -3.77 -0.82
CA GLN A 53 -4.27 -3.60 -2.06
C GLN A 53 -4.86 -2.48 -2.92
N THR A 54 -6.19 -2.45 -3.12
CA THR A 54 -6.86 -1.41 -3.89
C THR A 54 -6.64 -0.03 -3.27
N ALA A 55 -6.79 0.08 -1.95
CA ALA A 55 -6.52 1.31 -1.23
C ALA A 55 -5.05 1.76 -1.38
N LEU A 56 -4.10 0.83 -1.30
CA LEU A 56 -2.68 1.11 -1.47
C LEU A 56 -2.36 1.60 -2.89
N VAL A 57 -2.90 0.95 -3.92
CA VAL A 57 -2.70 1.38 -5.32
C VAL A 57 -3.29 2.77 -5.55
N THR A 58 -4.49 3.02 -5.05
CA THR A 58 -5.12 4.34 -5.14
C THR A 58 -4.30 5.40 -4.42
N ALA A 59 -3.80 5.09 -3.22
CA ALA A 59 -2.93 5.99 -2.47
C ALA A 59 -1.63 6.28 -3.23
N LEU A 60 -0.97 5.26 -3.80
CA LEU A 60 0.25 5.45 -4.58
C LEU A 60 0.02 6.38 -5.77
N ARG A 61 -1.03 6.14 -6.56
CA ARG A 61 -1.39 6.98 -7.71
C ARG A 61 -1.74 8.41 -7.35
N ARG A 62 -2.30 8.65 -6.17
CA ARG A 62 -2.58 10.01 -5.68
C ARG A 62 -1.33 10.80 -5.33
N HIS A 63 -0.23 10.12 -4.96
CA HIS A 63 1.01 10.79 -4.55
C HIS A 63 2.11 10.73 -5.62
N ALA A 64 2.06 9.76 -6.52
CA ALA A 64 2.95 9.65 -7.66
C ALA A 64 2.55 10.62 -8.76
N GLY A 65 3.57 11.18 -9.42
CA GLY A 65 3.42 11.92 -10.65
C GLY A 65 3.22 10.99 -11.86
N VAL A 66 3.03 11.60 -13.02
CA VAL A 66 2.88 10.91 -14.29
C VAL A 66 3.75 11.55 -15.37
N LEU A 67 4.16 10.75 -16.35
CA LEU A 67 4.74 11.23 -17.59
C LEU A 67 3.61 11.60 -18.55
N LYS A 68 3.55 12.88 -18.92
CA LYS A 68 2.62 13.39 -19.92
C LYS A 68 3.32 13.58 -21.26
N GLU A 69 2.70 13.07 -22.30
CA GLU A 69 3.15 13.27 -23.67
C GLU A 69 2.69 14.63 -24.20
N TYR A 70 3.62 15.36 -24.81
CA TYR A 70 3.40 16.60 -25.50
C TYR A 70 3.82 16.44 -26.95
N PHE A 71 2.99 16.90 -27.87
CA PHE A 71 3.28 16.90 -29.30
C PHE A 71 3.52 18.33 -29.75
N GLY A 72 4.72 18.59 -30.24
CA GLY A 72 5.09 19.89 -30.80
C GLY A 72 5.71 19.76 -32.19
N PRO A 73 6.11 20.88 -32.82
CA PRO A 73 6.73 20.88 -34.16
C PRO A 73 8.01 20.05 -34.25
N SER A 74 8.68 19.80 -33.10
CA SER A 74 9.88 18.98 -32.97
C SER A 74 9.61 17.51 -32.61
N GLY A 75 8.35 17.07 -32.66
CA GLY A 75 7.94 15.70 -32.36
C GLY A 75 7.43 15.48 -30.93
N ARG A 76 7.45 14.23 -30.48
CA ARG A 76 6.94 13.79 -29.18
C ARG A 76 7.95 14.11 -28.07
N LYS A 77 7.49 14.80 -27.02
CA LYS A 77 8.24 15.05 -25.78
C LYS A 77 7.48 14.47 -24.59
N LEU A 78 8.22 14.01 -23.59
CA LEU A 78 7.66 13.58 -22.31
C LEU A 78 8.04 14.61 -21.25
N ALA A 79 7.09 15.01 -20.42
CA ALA A 79 7.37 15.78 -19.22
C ALA A 79 6.75 15.10 -18.00
N ALA A 80 7.50 15.09 -16.89
CA ALA A 80 7.01 14.64 -15.61
C ALA A 80 6.10 15.71 -14.97
N LEU A 81 4.93 15.30 -14.52
CA LEU A 81 4.00 16.12 -13.75
C LEU A 81 3.76 15.48 -12.39
N GLY A 82 3.99 16.20 -11.30
CA GLY A 82 3.87 15.68 -9.94
C GLY A 82 5.19 15.14 -9.38
N LYS A 83 5.11 14.28 -8.35
CA LYS A 83 6.29 13.76 -7.65
C LYS A 83 6.83 12.50 -8.30
N ASP A 84 8.13 12.46 -8.54
CA ASP A 84 8.78 11.23 -8.99
C ASP A 84 9.07 10.32 -7.80
N LEU A 85 8.36 9.18 -7.69
CA LEU A 85 8.61 8.17 -6.66
C LEU A 85 9.53 7.04 -7.15
N THR A 86 9.94 7.04 -8.42
CA THR A 86 10.85 6.02 -8.97
C THR A 86 12.21 5.89 -8.25
N PRO A 87 12.76 6.94 -7.58
CA PRO A 87 14.01 6.81 -6.82
C PRO A 87 13.83 6.25 -5.40
N VAL A 88 12.60 6.02 -4.93
CA VAL A 88 12.35 5.52 -3.57
C VAL A 88 12.91 4.10 -3.42
N LYS A 89 13.76 3.90 -2.40
CA LYS A 89 14.45 2.63 -2.14
C LYS A 89 13.82 1.79 -1.03
N HIS A 90 13.01 2.43 -0.18
CA HIS A 90 12.46 1.82 1.02
C HIS A 90 10.96 2.10 1.13
N PHE A 91 10.18 1.05 1.36
CA PHE A 91 8.75 1.12 1.59
C PHE A 91 8.50 0.72 3.04
N ILE A 92 7.95 1.62 3.84
CA ILE A 92 7.57 1.29 5.21
C ILE A 92 6.06 1.04 5.25
N GLY A 93 5.67 -0.22 5.46
CA GLY A 93 4.30 -0.62 5.70
C GLY A 93 3.95 -0.48 7.18
N THR A 94 3.11 0.50 7.51
CA THR A 94 2.52 0.64 8.85
C THR A 94 0.98 0.68 8.73
N GLY A 95 0.29 0.66 9.87
CA GLY A 95 -1.17 0.63 9.92
C GLY A 95 -1.74 -0.79 9.94
N GLY A 96 -2.86 -0.98 10.64
CA GLY A 96 -3.41 -2.31 10.91
C GLY A 96 -3.64 -3.20 9.69
N ALA A 97 -3.96 -2.62 8.52
CA ALA A 97 -4.18 -3.41 7.30
C ALA A 97 -2.90 -4.03 6.72
N LEU A 98 -1.73 -3.43 6.93
CA LEU A 98 -0.46 -3.97 6.43
C LEU A 98 0.34 -4.69 7.53
N THR A 99 0.10 -4.34 8.80
CA THR A 99 0.84 -4.93 9.94
C THR A 99 0.15 -6.15 10.53
N ARG A 100 -1.19 -6.21 10.51
CA ARG A 100 -1.96 -7.32 11.11
C ARG A 100 -2.36 -8.40 10.13
N LEU A 101 -2.46 -8.09 8.84
CA LEU A 101 -2.70 -9.11 7.82
C LEU A 101 -1.43 -9.95 7.64
N PRO A 102 -1.57 -11.29 7.52
CA PRO A 102 -0.42 -12.17 7.34
C PRO A 102 0.33 -11.92 6.03
N ASP A 103 -0.32 -11.30 5.04
CA ASP A 103 0.21 -11.07 3.69
C ASP A 103 0.56 -9.60 3.40
N GLY A 104 0.80 -8.78 4.43
CA GLY A 104 1.07 -7.34 4.29
C GLY A 104 2.18 -6.98 3.31
N GLU A 105 3.31 -7.69 3.33
CA GLU A 105 4.39 -7.50 2.36
C GLU A 105 3.94 -7.87 0.94
N ALA A 106 3.19 -8.97 0.80
CA ALA A 106 2.69 -9.42 -0.50
C ALA A 106 1.67 -8.42 -1.08
N ILE A 107 0.85 -7.77 -0.25
CA ILE A 107 -0.04 -6.67 -0.66
C ILE A 107 0.78 -5.54 -1.30
N ILE A 108 1.86 -5.12 -0.65
CA ILE A 108 2.74 -4.06 -1.16
C ILE A 108 3.39 -4.49 -2.47
N ARG A 109 3.95 -5.71 -2.53
CA ARG A 109 4.55 -6.23 -3.77
C ARG A 109 3.55 -6.28 -4.93
N ARG A 110 2.33 -6.77 -4.69
CA ARG A 110 1.28 -6.78 -5.73
C ARG A 110 0.84 -5.37 -6.13
N ALA A 111 0.87 -4.40 -5.24
CA ALA A 111 0.58 -3.01 -5.57
C ALA A 111 1.67 -2.37 -6.44
N LEU A 112 2.94 -2.66 -6.15
CA LEU A 112 4.10 -2.16 -6.91
C LEU A 112 4.30 -2.89 -8.24
N ALA A 113 3.90 -4.15 -8.35
CA ALA A 113 3.99 -4.94 -9.58
C ALA A 113 3.00 -4.48 -10.68
N ARG A 114 2.10 -3.53 -10.39
CA ARG A 114 1.21 -2.96 -11.41
C ARG A 114 2.04 -2.09 -12.35
N GLU A 115 2.34 -2.65 -13.51
CA GLU A 115 3.05 -1.92 -14.56
C GLU A 115 2.20 -0.73 -15.04
N SER A 116 2.79 0.46 -15.00
CA SER A 116 2.31 1.61 -15.75
C SER A 116 3.51 2.38 -16.28
N ARG A 117 3.64 2.41 -17.61
CA ARG A 117 4.76 3.08 -18.29
C ARG A 117 4.74 4.60 -18.11
N LEU A 118 3.58 5.16 -17.72
CA LEU A 118 3.37 6.59 -17.57
C LEU A 118 3.25 7.03 -16.12
N GLU A 119 3.22 6.13 -15.14
CA GLU A 119 3.17 6.51 -13.71
C GLU A 119 4.58 6.49 -13.12
N LEU A 120 4.90 7.50 -12.32
CA LEU A 120 6.19 7.64 -11.64
C LEU A 120 6.16 6.94 -10.26
N LEU A 121 5.78 5.66 -10.27
CA LEU A 121 5.68 4.82 -9.08
C LEU A 121 7.05 4.35 -8.57
N PRO A 122 7.16 3.94 -7.30
CA PRO A 122 8.34 3.19 -6.83
C PRO A 122 8.54 1.93 -7.67
N ARG A 123 9.79 1.52 -7.85
CA ARG A 123 10.13 0.29 -8.58
C ARG A 123 9.60 -0.95 -7.84
N PRO A 124 9.49 -2.13 -8.48
CA PRO A 124 9.06 -3.34 -7.76
C PRO A 124 10.12 -3.94 -6.81
N ASP A 125 11.40 -3.60 -7.00
CA ASP A 125 12.57 -4.19 -6.33
C ASP A 125 13.02 -3.45 -5.04
N ILE A 126 12.16 -2.60 -4.49
CA ILE A 126 12.47 -1.78 -3.29
C ILE A 126 12.41 -2.63 -2.01
N ASN A 127 13.20 -2.22 -1.02
CA ASN A 127 13.19 -2.86 0.30
C ASN A 127 11.89 -2.54 1.03
N ILE A 128 11.13 -3.56 1.40
CA ILE A 128 9.88 -3.41 2.15
C ILE A 128 10.15 -3.74 3.62
N TRP A 129 9.77 -2.83 4.52
CA TRP A 129 9.86 -2.99 5.97
C TRP A 129 8.48 -2.82 6.59
N ILE A 130 8.03 -3.79 7.38
CA ILE A 130 6.72 -3.75 8.03
C ILE A 130 6.91 -3.41 9.51
N ASP A 131 6.17 -2.43 10.01
CA ASP A 131 6.13 -2.05 11.43
C ASP A 131 5.35 -3.10 12.23
N ARG A 132 6.01 -4.22 12.57
CA ARG A 132 5.36 -5.40 13.15
C ARG A 132 4.73 -5.15 14.51
N ASP A 133 5.35 -4.29 15.31
CA ASP A 133 4.85 -3.92 16.63
C ASP A 133 3.77 -2.83 16.56
N TYR A 134 3.53 -2.24 15.38
CA TYR A 134 2.61 -1.14 15.14
C TYR A 134 2.87 0.08 16.05
N ILE A 135 4.15 0.40 16.27
CA ILE A 135 4.60 1.45 17.19
C ILE A 135 5.21 2.66 16.49
N MET A 136 5.33 2.65 15.15
CA MET A 136 6.05 3.70 14.41
C MET A 136 5.51 5.12 14.70
N ALA A 137 4.20 5.28 14.84
CA ALA A 137 3.60 6.57 15.19
C ALA A 137 4.05 7.06 16.58
N SER A 138 4.03 6.18 17.58
CA SER A 138 4.51 6.48 18.94
C SER A 138 6.01 6.80 18.94
N LEU A 139 6.80 6.06 18.18
CA LEU A 139 8.24 6.31 18.04
C LEU A 139 8.55 7.65 17.39
N GLY A 140 7.71 8.12 16.46
CA GLY A 140 7.80 9.45 15.90
C GLY A 140 7.76 10.53 16.98
N VAL A 141 6.80 10.45 17.91
CA VAL A 141 6.71 11.40 19.03
C VAL A 141 7.87 11.24 20.01
N MET A 142 8.22 10.00 20.37
CA MET A 142 9.33 9.74 21.30
C MET A 142 10.68 10.23 20.76
N SER A 143 10.89 10.22 19.44
CA SER A 143 12.15 10.63 18.83
C SER A 143 12.52 12.08 19.09
N LEU A 144 11.54 12.93 19.45
CA LEU A 144 11.78 14.33 19.81
C LEU A 144 12.60 14.50 21.10
N GLN A 145 12.46 13.57 22.05
CA GLN A 145 13.17 13.59 23.33
C GLN A 145 14.21 12.48 23.46
N TYR A 146 13.96 11.32 22.83
CA TYR A 146 14.76 10.10 22.94
C TYR A 146 15.10 9.51 21.56
N PRO A 147 15.85 10.24 20.71
CA PRO A 147 16.09 9.83 19.32
C PRO A 147 16.76 8.46 19.19
N GLU A 148 17.78 8.17 20.00
CA GLU A 148 18.50 6.88 19.93
C GLU A 148 17.64 5.69 20.39
N ALA A 149 16.85 5.87 21.46
CA ALA A 149 15.93 4.83 21.93
C ALA A 149 14.82 4.57 20.90
N ALA A 150 14.25 5.65 20.33
CA ALA A 150 13.23 5.55 19.29
C ALA A 150 13.78 4.85 18.04
N ARG A 151 15.01 5.17 17.61
CA ARG A 151 15.69 4.51 16.49
C ARG A 151 15.91 3.02 16.74
N LYS A 152 16.36 2.65 17.94
CA LYS A 152 16.58 1.24 18.32
C LYS A 152 15.27 0.44 18.28
N LEU A 153 14.20 1.00 18.84
CA LEU A 153 12.88 0.38 18.81
C LEU A 153 12.31 0.31 17.38
N ALA A 154 12.50 1.35 16.57
CA ALA A 154 12.04 1.38 15.18
C ALA A 154 12.70 0.29 14.35
N ARG A 155 14.02 0.13 14.46
CA ARG A 155 14.76 -0.94 13.76
C ARG A 155 14.27 -2.33 14.15
N LYS A 156 14.01 -2.53 15.45
CA LYS A 156 13.44 -3.79 15.95
C LYS A 156 12.06 -4.07 15.35
N SER A 157 11.13 -3.11 15.43
CA SER A 157 9.77 -3.28 14.89
C SER A 157 9.79 -3.53 13.38
N LEU A 158 10.62 -2.77 12.64
CA LEU A 158 10.77 -2.87 11.19
C LEU A 158 11.58 -4.10 10.74
N SER A 159 12.14 -4.88 11.68
CA SER A 159 13.03 -6.00 11.40
C SER A 159 14.23 -5.63 10.51
N ILE A 160 14.75 -4.41 10.67
CA ILE A 160 15.88 -3.90 9.86
C ILE A 160 17.19 -4.49 10.41
N PRO A 161 18.02 -5.16 9.58
CA PRO A 161 19.31 -5.66 9.99
C PRO A 161 20.25 -4.58 10.52
N GLU A 162 21.08 -4.92 11.51
CA GLU A 162 22.16 -4.06 11.97
C GLU A 162 23.11 -3.70 10.82
N GLY A 163 23.60 -2.46 10.79
CA GLY A 163 24.47 -1.97 9.71
C GLY A 163 23.76 -1.54 8.41
N THR A 164 22.45 -1.75 8.27
CA THR A 164 21.68 -1.07 7.21
C THR A 164 21.75 0.45 7.44
N PRO A 165 22.15 1.27 6.45
CA PRO A 165 22.29 2.72 6.61
C PRO A 165 21.00 3.38 7.11
#